data_AF-A0A2R4MJ51-F1
#
_entry.id   AF-A0A2R4MJ51-F1
#
_cell.length_a   1.000
_cell.length_b   1.000
_cell.length_c   1.000
_cell.angle_alpha   90.00
_cell.angle_beta   90.00
_cell.angle_gamma   90.00
#
_symmetry.space_group_name_H-M   'P 1'
#
loop_
_entity.id
_entity.type
_entity.pdbx_description
1 polymer ?
#
loop_
_entity_poly.entity_id
_entity_poly.type
_entity_poly.pdbx_seq_one_letter_code
_entity_poly.pdbx_strand_id
1 'polypeptide(L)'
;MNWKHDVQLNDLDDNQRLEFTCRVCGVFYFKFAAELKQREDLAFAWMDQVEKAHICLQRGCNGQVRLLLYHNSEASGFVAGLA
;
A
#
# COMPACT_ATOMS: atom_id res chain seq x y z
N MET A 1 11.14 8.19 12.53
CA MET A 1 10.03 8.99 12.00
C MET A 1 9.50 8.28 10.77
N ASN A 2 8.27 7.77 10.85
CA ASN A 2 7.63 7.03 9.77
C ASN A 2 6.47 7.90 9.31
N TRP A 3 6.59 8.50 8.13
CA TRP A 3 5.60 9.39 7.53
C TRP A 3 4.18 8.82 7.54
N LYS A 4 4.05 7.49 7.62
CA LYS A 4 2.76 6.79 7.74
C LYS A 4 1.95 7.11 8.99
N HIS A 5 2.59 7.65 10.04
CA HIS A 5 1.91 8.13 11.25
C HIS A 5 1.50 9.60 11.19
N ASP A 6 2.04 10.35 10.23
CA ASP A 6 1.77 11.78 10.05
C ASP A 6 0.81 12.07 8.90
N VAL A 7 0.60 11.10 8.00
CA VAL A 7 -0.26 11.24 6.82
C VAL A 7 -1.53 10.38 6.97
N GLN A 8 -2.68 11.01 6.82
CA GLN A 8 -3.99 10.34 6.75
C GLN A 8 -4.36 10.04 5.31
N LEU A 9 -5.19 9.02 5.10
CA LEU A 9 -5.71 8.67 3.76
C LEU A 9 -6.45 9.84 3.10
N ASN A 10 -7.14 10.68 3.89
CA ASN A 10 -7.87 11.83 3.39
C ASN A 10 -6.96 12.95 2.83
N ASP A 11 -5.70 13.00 3.24
CA ASP A 11 -4.73 14.00 2.79
C ASP A 11 -4.19 13.71 1.39
N LEU A 12 -4.38 12.50 0.87
CA LEU A 12 -3.90 12.11 -0.45
C LEU A 12 -4.86 12.51 -1.55
N ASP A 13 -4.30 12.77 -2.73
CA ASP A 13 -5.07 12.96 -3.95
C ASP A 13 -5.84 11.68 -4.32
N ASP A 14 -7.03 11.80 -4.89
CA ASP A 14 -7.87 10.66 -5.26
C ASP A 14 -7.19 9.75 -6.31
N ASN A 15 -6.36 10.32 -7.18
CA ASN A 15 -5.56 9.57 -8.16
C ASN A 15 -4.24 9.03 -7.59
N GLN A 16 -3.95 9.26 -6.31
CA GLN A 16 -2.74 8.76 -5.68
C GLN A 16 -2.79 7.24 -5.59
N ARG A 17 -1.75 6.58 -6.12
CA ARG A 17 -1.62 5.13 -6.08
C ARG A 17 -0.89 4.69 -4.82
N LEU A 18 -1.47 3.71 -4.16
CA LEU A 18 -0.95 3.04 -2.98
C LEU A 18 -0.56 1.63 -3.35
N GLU A 19 0.72 1.32 -3.25
CA GLU A 19 1.27 0.00 -3.51
C GLU A 19 1.35 -0.80 -2.22
N PHE A 20 0.82 -2.03 -2.24
CA PHE A 20 0.84 -2.96 -1.14
C PHE A 20 1.67 -4.17 -1.54
N THR A 21 2.82 -4.35 -0.89
CA THR A 21 3.76 -5.44 -1.20
C THR A 21 3.80 -6.43 -0.06
N CYS A 22 3.50 -7.69 -0.32
CA CYS A 22 3.53 -8.73 0.70
C CYS A 22 4.97 -9.00 1.15
N ARG A 23 5.18 -9.03 2.48
CA ARG A 23 6.50 -9.33 3.07
C ARG A 23 6.85 -10.82 3.07
N VAL A 24 5.90 -11.69 2.72
CA VAL A 24 6.06 -13.15 2.78
C VAL A 24 6.27 -13.74 1.38
N CYS A 25 5.36 -13.47 0.44
CA CYS A 25 5.43 -14.00 -0.92
C CYS A 25 5.97 -13.02 -1.97
N GLY A 26 6.13 -11.74 -1.63
CA GLY A 26 6.58 -10.70 -2.56
C GLY A 26 5.53 -10.24 -3.58
N VAL A 27 4.32 -10.81 -3.59
CA VAL A 27 3.22 -10.33 -4.44
C VAL A 27 2.85 -8.90 -4.02
N PHE A 28 2.77 -8.02 -5.01
CA PHE A 28 2.31 -6.65 -4.82
C PHE A 28 1.01 -6.41 -5.58
N TYR A 29 0.21 -5.47 -5.09
CA TYR A 29 -0.98 -4.96 -5.75
C TYR A 29 -1.13 -3.47 -5.46
N PHE A 30 -1.81 -2.75 -6.33
CA PHE A 30 -2.07 -1.33 -6.15
C PHE A 30 -3.55 -1.08 -5.89
N LYS A 31 -3.84 0.00 -5.17
CA LYS A 31 -5.17 0.60 -5.04
C LYS A 31 -5.07 2.11 -5.18
N PHE A 32 -6.13 2.73 -5.65
CA PHE A 32 -6.25 4.18 -5.62
C PHE A 32 -6.70 4.66 -4.25
N ALA A 33 -6.24 5.83 -3.84
CA ALA A 33 -6.71 6.48 -2.62
C ALA A 33 -8.24 6.68 -2.67
N ALA A 34 -8.81 7.05 -3.84
CA ALA A 34 -10.25 7.14 -4.04
C ALA A 34 -11.02 5.88 -3.63
N GLU A 35 -10.54 4.70 -4.03
CA GLU A 35 -11.19 3.41 -3.70
C GLU A 35 -11.14 3.13 -2.19
N LEU A 36 -10.08 3.57 -1.52
CA LEU A 36 -9.92 3.38 -0.08
C LEU A 36 -10.74 4.40 0.71
N LYS A 37 -10.87 5.64 0.22
CA LYS A 37 -11.70 6.69 0.83
C LYS A 37 -13.19 6.36 0.78
N GLN A 38 -13.65 5.58 -0.21
CA GLN A 38 -15.02 5.08 -0.26
C GLN A 38 -15.36 4.15 0.91
N ARG A 39 -14.36 3.59 1.60
CA ARG A 39 -14.59 2.80 2.82
C ARG A 39 -14.62 3.75 4.01
N GLU A 40 -15.79 3.92 4.61
CA GLU A 40 -16.00 4.79 5.78
C GLU A 40 -15.03 4.45 6.94
N ASP A 41 -14.72 3.16 7.11
CA ASP A 41 -13.75 2.65 8.11
C ASP A 41 -12.31 3.13 7.88
N LEU A 42 -11.96 3.52 6.66
CA LEU A 42 -10.60 3.89 6.26
C LEU A 42 -10.45 5.37 5.87
N ALA A 43 -11.55 6.09 5.65
CA ALA A 43 -11.52 7.47 5.19
C ALA A 43 -10.66 8.39 6.08
N PHE A 44 -10.74 8.20 7.41
CA PHE A 44 -9.96 8.94 8.40
C PHE A 44 -8.79 8.15 8.98
N ALA A 45 -8.47 7.00 8.40
CA ALA A 45 -7.39 6.15 8.88
C ALA A 45 -6.02 6.74 8.52
N TRP A 46 -5.09 6.59 9.45
CA TRP A 46 -3.67 6.88 9.21
C TRP A 46 -3.07 5.82 8.30
N MET A 47 -2.04 6.16 7.54
CA MET A 47 -1.45 5.23 6.57
C MET A 47 -0.91 3.94 7.20
N ASP A 48 -0.43 3.99 8.46
CA ASP A 48 -0.04 2.78 9.22
C ASP A 48 -1.24 1.86 9.50
N GLN A 49 -2.42 2.44 9.78
CA GLN A 49 -3.65 1.67 9.96
C GLN A 49 -4.13 1.10 8.63
N VAL A 50 -4.02 1.85 7.53
CA VAL A 50 -4.34 1.37 6.18
C VAL A 50 -3.43 0.19 5.80
N GLU A 51 -2.14 0.23 6.14
CA GLU A 51 -1.20 -0.90 5.95
C GLU A 51 -1.66 -2.13 6.75
N LYS A 52 -1.99 -1.96 8.04
CA LYS A 52 -2.43 -3.05 8.92
C LYS A 52 -3.79 -3.65 8.57
N ALA A 53 -4.68 -2.84 7.98
CA ALA A 53 -6.00 -3.28 7.53
C ALA A 53 -5.95 -4.13 6.25
N HIS A 54 -4.79 -4.20 5.60
CA HIS A 54 -4.59 -4.94 4.37
C HIS A 54 -3.69 -6.17 4.58
N ILE A 55 -3.96 -7.22 3.82
CA ILE A 55 -3.21 -8.48 3.83
C ILE A 55 -2.95 -8.92 2.39
N CYS A 56 -2.04 -9.88 2.24
CA CYS A 56 -1.75 -10.46 0.94
C CYS A 56 -3.00 -11.06 0.28
N LEU A 57 -3.26 -10.69 -0.98
CA LEU A 57 -4.34 -11.25 -1.80
C LEU A 57 -4.02 -12.66 -2.36
N GLN A 58 -2.77 -13.12 -2.26
CA GLN A 58 -2.40 -14.45 -2.71
C GLN A 58 -3.07 -15.51 -1.83
N ARG A 59 -3.76 -16.45 -2.47
CA ARG A 59 -4.39 -17.60 -1.80
C ARG A 59 -3.38 -18.31 -0.90
N GLY A 60 -3.72 -18.46 0.38
CA GLY A 60 -2.93 -19.18 1.37
C GLY A 60 -1.76 -18.41 1.99
N CYS A 61 -1.46 -17.17 1.56
CA CYS A 61 -0.39 -16.39 2.17
C CYS A 61 -0.87 -15.62 3.41
N ASN A 62 -1.93 -14.81 3.27
CA ASN A 62 -2.47 -13.91 4.32
C ASN A 62 -1.39 -13.09 5.06
N GLY A 63 -0.22 -12.93 4.45
CA GLY A 63 0.92 -12.26 5.06
C GLY A 63 0.67 -10.76 5.19
N GLN A 64 1.35 -10.16 6.17
CA GLN A 64 1.38 -8.71 6.34
C GLN A 64 1.98 -8.06 5.09
N VAL A 65 1.38 -6.94 4.68
CA VAL A 65 1.83 -6.15 3.54
C VAL A 65 2.61 -4.94 4.02
N ARG A 66 3.38 -4.35 3.11
CA ARG A 66 4.04 -3.07 3.27
C ARG A 66 3.38 -2.10 2.30
N LEU A 67 2.92 -0.98 2.82
CA LEU A 67 2.35 0.11 2.04
C LEU A 67 3.47 1.07 1.63
N LEU A 68 3.49 1.39 0.35
CA LEU A 68 4.36 2.36 -0.30
C LEU A 68 3.50 3.35 -1.08
N LEU A 69 3.85 4.63 -1.03
CA LEU A 69 3.30 5.61 -1.96
C LEU A 69 3.99 5.44 -3.29
N TYR A 70 3.21 5.19 -4.33
CA TYR A 70 3.76 5.20 -5.68
C TYR A 70 4.01 6.66 -6.08
N HIS A 71 5.25 7.10 -5.95
CA HIS A 71 5.72 8.30 -6.65
C HIS A 71 6.15 7.87 -8.05
N ASN A 72 5.66 8.57 -9.07
CA ASN A 72 6.10 8.41 -10.45
C ASN A 72 7.51 9.01 -10.66
N SER A 73 8.44 8.62 -9.80
CA SER A 73 9.86 8.91 -9.90
C SER A 73 10.48 7.62 -10.37
N GLU A 74 10.60 7.49 -11.70
CA GLU A 74 11.45 6.54 -12.41
C GLU A 74 11.51 5.13 -11.82
N ALA A 75 10.73 4.24 -12.43
CA ALA A 75 10.82 2.80 -12.30
C ALA A 75 12.25 2.34 -11.96
N SER A 76 12.49 2.01 -10.69
CA SER A 76 13.56 1.11 -10.31
C SER A 76 13.13 -0.29 -10.76
N GLY A 77 13.14 -0.47 -12.08
CA GLY A 77 13.10 -1.78 -12.70
C GLY A 77 14.29 -2.58 -12.21
N PHE A 78 14.06 -3.87 -12.03
CA PHE A 78 15.05 -4.92 -11.82
C PHE A 78 15.60 -5.07 -10.39
N VAL A 79 14.98 -5.99 -9.65
CA VAL A 79 15.73 -7.05 -8.98
C VAL A 79 15.21 -8.38 -9.52
N ALA A 80 15.64 -8.72 -10.73
CA ALA A 80 15.53 -10.08 -11.23
C ALA A 80 16.60 -10.91 -10.49
N GLY A 81 16.23 -11.40 -9.31
CA GLY A 81 16.92 -12.53 -8.71
C GLY A 81 16.52 -13.80 -9.46
N LEU A 82 17.31 -14.18 -10.47
CA LEU A 82 17.34 -15.54 -11.00
C LEU A 82 18.80 -15.93 -11.20
N ALA A 83 19.25 -16.79 -10.27
CA ALA A 83 20.30 -17.80 -10.34
C ALA A 83 21.63 -17.50 -11.06
#